data_AF-J3BSG3-F1
#
_entry.id   AF-J3BSG3-F1
#
_cell.length_a   1.000
_cell.length_b   1.000
_cell.length_c   1.000
_cell.angle_alpha   90.00
_cell.angle_beta   90.00
_cell.angle_gamma   90.00
#
_symmetry.space_group_name_H-M   'P 1'
#
loop_
_entity.id
_entity.type
_entity.pdbx_description
1 polymer ?
#
loop_
_entity_poly.entity_id
_entity_poly.type
_entity_poly.pdbx_seq_one_letter_code
_entity_poly.pdbx_strand_id
1 'polypeptide(L)'
;MASKMKKSFINEYEAALKFDLSPSLLRWLTSNAILDKTKISYQERDEVYYYDQDELASLNKKMEGKWPKTAKGQRPNIPEGIKREIRSEARSSCPVCNKSHGEIAHIDCVSATHCNHPKNLIFLCPDHHTEYDNARIPANIDKEEVLILKKGLRIFQRQLWKVKGNLIESYLAGLNAAKSLLGIHNVVRKIIPDDEFQSTLEKIASSTESYSDTEIDHANFNSSEFLNSEIDSYIEQNQEHICPLCEGHGATHFFDTCPVCLGAGDIDPEIKDHIDLSAYKLINCHLCSGSSMHNGADCPACGGEGQVSQGYYDNHDWSMYDLVTCKLCEGSGQHDGHDCPPCGGEGQVSQSFYDYHDWSGYDLVACSLCDGSGLHDGNNCPPCDGQGEVTQGFNEYHDWSMYDLVTCSLCDGNGLHDGNDCPPCDGRGEVTKGFHDYHDWSMYDLVACKLCGGTGLYDGYDCPPCRGDGKVSESFFYDHDWSRYDTVECQLCKGEGRYHANECIPCSGEGRVSQKFNRNHDWRQYR
;
A
#
# COMPACT_ATOMS: atom_id res chain seq x y z
N MET A 1 18.70 18.77 -56.73
CA MET A 1 18.75 17.56 -55.89
C MET A 1 18.79 17.97 -54.43
N ALA A 2 17.94 17.32 -53.62
CA ALA A 2 17.79 17.37 -52.16
C ALA A 2 17.43 18.72 -51.50
N SER A 3 16.12 18.93 -51.31
CA SER A 3 15.59 19.80 -50.26
C SER A 3 16.13 19.29 -48.91
N LYS A 4 16.87 20.13 -48.18
CA LYS A 4 17.27 19.84 -46.79
C LYS A 4 15.99 19.80 -45.95
N MET A 5 15.55 18.59 -45.60
CA MET A 5 14.46 18.41 -44.63
C MET A 5 14.84 19.15 -43.34
N LYS A 6 13.95 20.03 -42.89
CA LYS A 6 14.11 20.79 -41.65
C LYS A 6 14.09 19.79 -40.50
N LYS A 7 15.18 19.72 -39.72
CA LYS A 7 15.25 18.83 -38.55
C LYS A 7 14.14 19.21 -37.55
N SER A 8 13.23 18.27 -37.28
CA SER A 8 12.20 18.42 -36.25
C SER A 8 12.79 18.07 -34.90
N PHE A 9 12.92 19.06 -34.02
CA PHE A 9 13.38 18.86 -32.65
C PHE A 9 12.19 18.75 -31.72
N ILE A 10 12.17 17.71 -30.89
CA ILE A 10 11.15 17.47 -29.87
C ILE A 10 11.80 17.47 -28.48
N ASN A 11 11.07 17.92 -27.47
CA ASN A 11 11.54 17.92 -26.09
C ASN A 11 11.61 16.49 -25.52
N GLU A 12 12.30 16.31 -24.40
CA GLU A 12 12.54 14.99 -23.82
C GLU A 12 11.29 14.24 -23.37
N TYR A 13 10.19 14.93 -23.06
CA TYR A 13 8.92 14.33 -22.68
C TYR A 13 8.11 13.91 -23.91
N GLU A 14 8.08 14.75 -24.96
CA GLU A 14 7.55 14.37 -26.28
C GLU A 14 8.31 13.16 -26.84
N ALA A 15 9.64 13.18 -26.74
CA ALA A 15 10.50 12.07 -27.13
C ALA A 15 10.19 10.81 -26.32
N ALA A 16 9.98 10.94 -25.01
CA ALA A 16 9.64 9.81 -24.16
C ALA A 16 8.28 9.20 -24.52
N LEU A 17 7.27 10.02 -24.80
CA LEU A 17 5.96 9.57 -25.27
C LEU A 17 6.03 8.87 -26.63
N LYS A 18 6.84 9.41 -27.54
CA LYS A 18 6.93 8.91 -28.92
C LYS A 18 7.76 7.64 -29.05
N PHE A 19 8.87 7.57 -28.34
CA PHE A 19 9.84 6.48 -28.46
C PHE A 19 9.86 5.53 -27.28
N ASP A 20 9.07 5.84 -26.25
CA ASP A 20 8.76 4.88 -25.21
C ASP A 20 10.02 4.59 -24.33
N LEU A 21 10.84 5.64 -24.16
CA LEU A 21 12.10 5.71 -23.43
C LEU A 21 12.04 6.91 -22.46
N SER A 22 12.25 6.73 -21.15
CA SER A 22 12.11 7.85 -20.22
C SER A 22 13.06 9.02 -20.50
N PRO A 23 12.75 10.25 -20.03
CA PRO A 23 13.67 11.38 -20.09
C PRO A 23 15.03 11.08 -19.46
N SER A 24 15.04 10.33 -18.35
CA SER A 24 16.28 9.88 -17.68
C SER A 24 17.12 8.96 -18.56
N LEU A 25 16.48 8.03 -19.27
CA LEU A 25 17.16 7.14 -20.20
C LEU A 25 17.66 7.89 -21.44
N LEU A 26 16.84 8.78 -22.00
CA LEU A 26 17.23 9.64 -23.13
C LEU A 26 18.46 10.48 -22.78
N ARG A 27 18.46 11.15 -21.63
CA ARG A 27 19.64 11.89 -21.12
C ARG A 27 20.84 10.98 -20.97
N TRP A 28 20.67 9.77 -20.43
CA TRP A 28 21.77 8.82 -20.29
C TRP A 28 22.36 8.39 -21.65
N LEU A 29 21.54 8.24 -22.69
CA LEU A 29 21.95 7.89 -24.06
C LEU A 29 22.74 9.00 -24.78
N THR A 30 22.63 10.26 -24.32
CA THR A 30 23.49 11.35 -24.84
C THR A 30 24.95 11.15 -24.47
N SER A 31 25.20 10.46 -23.34
CA SER A 31 26.54 10.26 -22.79
C SER A 31 27.08 8.86 -23.04
N ASN A 32 26.18 7.88 -23.25
CA ASN A 32 26.50 6.46 -23.29
C ASN A 32 26.01 5.82 -24.60
N ALA A 33 26.93 5.21 -25.33
CA ALA A 33 26.63 4.47 -26.55
C ALA A 33 26.36 2.99 -26.22
N ILE A 34 25.30 2.39 -26.77
CA ILE A 34 24.83 1.04 -26.38
C ILE A 34 24.87 -0.03 -27.48
N LEU A 35 24.91 0.34 -28.76
CA LEU A 35 24.85 -0.61 -29.88
C LEU A 35 26.08 -0.50 -30.78
N ASP A 36 26.26 0.68 -31.35
CA ASP A 36 27.45 1.13 -32.04
C ASP A 36 28.03 2.30 -31.21
N LYS A 37 29.23 2.78 -31.52
CA LYS A 37 29.87 3.90 -30.77
C LYS A 37 29.11 5.25 -30.92
N THR A 38 27.87 5.22 -31.41
CA THR A 38 27.02 6.39 -31.66
C THR A 38 26.30 6.79 -30.38
N LYS A 39 26.36 8.08 -30.08
CA LYS A 39 25.58 8.74 -29.03
C LYS A 39 24.51 9.59 -29.71
N ILE A 40 23.40 9.85 -29.03
CA ILE A 40 22.40 10.77 -29.57
C ILE A 40 22.81 12.22 -29.36
N SER A 41 22.57 13.04 -30.37
CA SER A 41 22.74 14.49 -30.30
C SER A 41 21.58 15.13 -29.52
N TYR A 42 21.86 16.22 -28.82
CA TYR A 42 20.82 16.99 -28.12
C TYR A 42 21.11 18.50 -28.16
N GLN A 43 20.07 19.29 -27.93
CA GLN A 43 20.18 20.71 -27.62
C GLN A 43 19.57 20.93 -26.24
N GLU A 44 20.29 21.62 -25.36
CA GLU A 44 19.75 22.03 -24.07
C GLU A 44 19.19 23.45 -24.16
N ARG A 45 17.96 23.64 -23.70
CA ARG A 45 17.29 24.94 -23.59
C ARG A 45 16.55 24.98 -22.27
N ASP A 46 16.92 25.92 -21.41
CA ASP A 46 16.28 26.11 -20.10
C ASP A 46 16.19 24.78 -19.30
N GLU A 47 17.31 24.06 -19.22
CA GLU A 47 17.46 22.75 -18.54
C GLU A 47 16.68 21.58 -19.19
N VAL A 48 15.91 21.82 -20.27
CA VAL A 48 15.18 20.81 -21.03
C VAL A 48 15.99 20.36 -22.24
N TYR A 49 16.05 19.03 -22.46
CA TYR A 49 16.78 18.45 -23.59
C TYR A 49 15.85 18.29 -24.79
N TYR A 50 16.34 18.67 -25.96
CA TYR A 50 15.66 18.53 -27.25
C TYR A 50 16.45 17.61 -28.16
N TYR A 51 15.75 16.67 -28.79
CA TYR A 51 16.34 15.63 -29.63
C TYR A 51 15.86 15.76 -31.07
N ASP A 52 16.75 15.41 -32.01
CA ASP A 52 16.38 15.24 -33.41
C ASP A 52 15.50 13.98 -33.54
N GLN A 53 14.26 14.17 -34.00
CA GLN A 53 13.27 13.10 -34.06
C GLN A 53 13.71 11.93 -34.93
N ASP A 54 14.36 12.19 -36.08
CA ASP A 54 14.73 11.15 -37.04
C ASP A 54 15.95 10.35 -36.56
N GLU A 55 16.89 11.03 -35.90
CA GLU A 55 18.02 10.39 -35.21
C GLU A 55 17.53 9.45 -34.12
N LEU A 56 16.60 9.92 -33.28
CA LEU A 56 16.07 9.14 -32.17
C LEU A 56 15.22 7.95 -32.66
N ALA A 57 14.39 8.15 -33.68
CA ALA A 57 13.64 7.06 -34.32
C ALA A 57 14.56 5.98 -34.88
N SER A 58 15.66 6.40 -35.53
CA SER A 58 16.66 5.49 -36.07
C SER A 58 17.37 4.69 -34.98
N LEU A 59 17.73 5.33 -33.86
CA LEU A 59 18.32 4.63 -32.72
C LEU A 59 17.33 3.67 -32.08
N ASN A 60 16.10 4.09 -31.80
CA ASN A 60 15.10 3.28 -31.13
C ASN A 60 14.84 1.97 -31.91
N LYS A 61 14.67 2.09 -33.23
CA LYS A 61 14.52 0.94 -34.13
C LYS A 61 15.73 -0.01 -34.09
N LYS A 62 16.95 0.52 -34.00
CA LYS A 62 18.16 -0.32 -33.84
C LYS A 62 18.15 -1.04 -32.48
N MET A 63 17.72 -0.37 -31.42
CA MET A 63 17.67 -0.94 -30.08
C MET A 63 16.64 -2.07 -29.97
N GLU A 64 15.55 -2.03 -30.72
CA GLU A 64 14.58 -3.13 -30.79
C GLU A 64 15.14 -4.41 -31.47
N GLY A 65 16.24 -4.28 -32.23
CA GLY A 65 16.90 -5.37 -32.94
C GLY A 65 17.84 -6.24 -32.09
N LYS A 66 18.70 -7.01 -32.75
CA LYS A 66 19.72 -7.87 -32.11
C LYS A 66 20.91 -7.05 -31.64
N TRP A 67 21.27 -7.15 -30.38
CA TRP A 67 22.40 -6.43 -29.80
C TRP A 67 23.72 -7.19 -30.02
N PRO A 68 24.86 -6.48 -30.12
CA PRO A 68 26.16 -7.12 -30.31
C PRO A 68 26.53 -7.99 -29.10
N LYS A 69 27.06 -9.18 -29.38
CA LYS A 69 27.62 -10.07 -28.35
C LYS A 69 28.81 -9.41 -27.66
N THR A 70 29.10 -9.84 -26.43
CA THR A 70 30.29 -9.40 -25.72
C THR A 70 31.56 -9.86 -26.45
N ALA A 71 32.71 -9.25 -26.14
CA ALA A 71 34.01 -9.64 -26.71
C ALA A 71 34.35 -11.13 -26.50
N LYS A 72 33.76 -11.78 -25.50
CA LYS A 72 33.89 -13.23 -25.21
C LYS A 72 32.86 -14.10 -25.95
N GLY A 73 32.07 -13.52 -26.86
CA GLY A 73 31.00 -14.23 -27.58
C GLY A 73 29.76 -14.55 -26.75
N GLN A 74 29.66 -14.01 -25.53
CA GLN A 74 28.53 -14.23 -24.62
C GLN A 74 27.35 -13.30 -24.94
N ARG A 75 26.18 -13.60 -24.36
CA ARG A 75 24.95 -12.80 -24.47
C ARG A 75 25.23 -11.33 -24.09
N PRO A 76 24.57 -10.36 -24.75
CA PRO A 76 24.76 -8.93 -24.44
C PRO A 76 24.29 -8.63 -23.01
N ASN A 77 25.14 -7.94 -22.24
CA ASN A 77 24.76 -7.46 -20.91
C ASN A 77 23.75 -6.32 -21.02
N ILE A 78 22.80 -6.25 -20.07
CA ILE A 78 21.89 -5.11 -19.95
C ILE A 78 22.70 -3.91 -19.42
N PRO A 79 22.76 -2.76 -20.12
CA PRO A 79 23.48 -1.58 -19.65
C PRO A 79 22.84 -0.96 -18.40
N GLU A 80 23.63 -0.31 -17.54
CA GLU A 80 23.13 0.29 -16.29
C GLU A 80 22.02 1.32 -16.48
N GLY A 81 22.04 2.10 -17.58
CA GLY A 81 20.95 3.02 -17.92
C GLY A 81 19.62 2.30 -18.12
N ILE A 82 19.65 1.17 -18.82
CA ILE A 82 18.48 0.31 -19.07
C ILE A 82 18.06 -0.40 -17.78
N LYS A 83 18.99 -0.84 -16.93
CA LYS A 83 18.63 -1.42 -15.63
C LYS A 83 17.87 -0.43 -14.75
N ARG A 84 18.33 0.82 -14.69
CA ARG A 84 17.64 1.89 -13.95
C ARG A 84 16.29 2.21 -14.55
N GLU A 85 16.15 2.22 -15.88
CA GLU A 85 14.88 2.40 -16.57
C GLU A 85 13.84 1.40 -16.08
N ILE A 86 14.18 0.10 -16.14
CA ILE A 86 13.25 -0.98 -15.80
C ILE A 86 12.92 -0.99 -14.30
N ARG A 87 13.89 -0.71 -13.43
CA ARG A 87 13.61 -0.54 -11.99
C ARG A 87 12.69 0.65 -11.73
N SER A 88 12.93 1.79 -12.39
CA SER A 88 12.09 2.97 -12.22
C SER A 88 10.68 2.76 -12.76
N GLU A 89 10.53 2.03 -13.85
CA GLU A 89 9.24 1.61 -14.44
C GLU A 89 8.42 0.79 -13.45
N ALA A 90 9.06 -0.18 -12.81
CA ALA A 90 8.41 -1.02 -11.81
C ALA A 90 8.41 -0.42 -10.38
N ARG A 91 8.85 0.84 -10.20
CA ARG A 91 9.04 1.47 -8.88
C ARG A 91 9.88 0.63 -7.90
N SER A 92 10.82 -0.15 -8.43
CA SER A 92 11.66 -1.13 -7.72
C SER A 92 10.88 -2.22 -6.99
N SER A 93 9.64 -2.50 -7.42
CA SER A 93 8.78 -3.54 -6.87
C SER A 93 8.33 -4.50 -7.97
N CYS A 94 8.16 -5.79 -7.63
CA CYS A 94 7.59 -6.76 -8.54
C CYS A 94 6.13 -6.37 -8.86
N PRO A 95 5.72 -6.27 -10.15
CA PRO A 95 4.36 -5.89 -10.51
C PRO A 95 3.32 -6.98 -10.20
N VAL A 96 3.75 -8.20 -9.90
CA VAL A 96 2.87 -9.32 -9.54
C VAL A 96 2.47 -9.26 -8.07
N CYS A 97 3.45 -9.13 -7.17
CA CYS A 97 3.24 -9.23 -5.71
C CYS A 97 3.71 -8.02 -4.90
N ASN A 98 4.18 -6.96 -5.56
CA ASN A 98 4.63 -5.71 -4.96
C ASN A 98 5.84 -5.79 -4.00
N LYS A 99 6.53 -6.94 -3.92
CA LYS A 99 7.79 -7.09 -3.15
C LYS A 99 8.88 -6.17 -3.73
N SER A 100 9.62 -5.49 -2.86
CA SER A 100 10.67 -4.50 -3.21
C SER A 100 12.05 -5.09 -3.52
N HIS A 101 12.14 -6.39 -3.79
CA HIS A 101 13.35 -7.08 -4.23
C HIS A 101 13.07 -7.83 -5.54
N GLY A 102 14.02 -7.74 -6.48
CA GLY A 102 13.84 -8.38 -7.78
C GLY A 102 15.00 -8.19 -8.74
N GLU A 103 14.85 -8.83 -9.88
CA GLU A 103 15.78 -8.84 -11.00
C GLU A 103 15.08 -8.51 -12.32
N ILE A 104 15.87 -8.29 -13.36
CA ILE A 104 15.35 -7.90 -14.67
C ILE A 104 15.22 -9.16 -15.53
N ALA A 105 13.98 -9.50 -15.83
CA ALA A 105 13.59 -10.59 -16.70
C ALA A 105 13.50 -10.13 -18.16
N HIS A 106 13.75 -11.05 -19.10
CA HIS A 106 13.46 -10.84 -20.52
C HIS A 106 12.10 -11.44 -20.86
N ILE A 107 11.22 -10.66 -21.48
CA ILE A 107 9.89 -11.13 -21.91
C ILE A 107 10.04 -12.13 -23.06
N ASP A 108 10.75 -11.75 -24.12
CA ASP A 108 11.27 -12.69 -25.10
C ASP A 108 12.71 -13.06 -24.73
N CYS A 109 12.94 -14.36 -24.49
CA CYS A 109 14.20 -14.88 -24.01
C CYS A 109 15.41 -14.33 -24.80
N VAL A 110 16.37 -13.72 -24.09
CA VAL A 110 17.58 -13.13 -24.68
C VAL A 110 18.44 -14.14 -25.44
N SER A 111 18.31 -15.43 -25.12
CA SER A 111 19.01 -16.50 -25.84
C SER A 111 18.59 -16.59 -27.31
N ALA A 112 17.32 -16.25 -27.60
CA ALA A 112 16.76 -16.22 -28.94
C ALA A 112 16.91 -14.83 -29.58
N THR A 113 16.55 -13.78 -28.84
CA THR A 113 16.41 -12.42 -29.40
C THR A 113 17.68 -11.59 -29.35
N HIS A 114 18.55 -11.79 -28.35
CA HIS A 114 19.66 -10.88 -28.03
C HIS A 114 19.19 -9.42 -27.88
N CYS A 115 17.95 -9.17 -27.48
CA CYS A 115 17.37 -7.83 -27.39
C CYS A 115 17.27 -7.37 -25.94
N ASN A 116 17.97 -6.27 -25.61
CA ASN A 116 17.92 -5.60 -24.31
C ASN A 116 17.14 -4.28 -24.39
N HIS A 117 16.26 -4.12 -25.38
CA HIS A 117 15.36 -2.97 -25.44
C HIS A 117 14.46 -2.94 -24.19
N PRO A 118 14.15 -1.77 -23.60
CA PRO A 118 13.26 -1.69 -22.44
C PRO A 118 11.89 -2.37 -22.65
N LYS A 119 11.36 -2.37 -23.88
CA LYS A 119 10.12 -3.10 -24.25
C LYS A 119 10.20 -4.61 -24.04
N ASN A 120 11.40 -5.20 -24.10
CA ASN A 120 11.62 -6.64 -23.93
C ASN A 120 12.00 -7.02 -22.49
N LEU A 121 11.93 -6.09 -21.54
CA LEU A 121 12.42 -6.28 -20.18
C LEU A 121 11.32 -5.96 -19.16
N ILE A 122 11.27 -6.68 -18.06
CA ILE A 122 10.38 -6.42 -16.93
C ILE A 122 11.11 -6.70 -15.62
N PHE A 123 10.71 -6.05 -14.53
CA PHE A 123 11.27 -6.31 -13.20
C PHE A 123 10.40 -7.35 -12.48
N LEU A 124 10.96 -8.44 -11.99
CA LEU A 124 10.25 -9.51 -11.27
C LEU A 124 11.02 -9.90 -10.00
N CYS A 125 10.31 -10.32 -8.94
CA CYS A 125 10.99 -10.94 -7.79
C CYS A 125 11.53 -12.33 -8.18
N PRO A 126 12.51 -12.89 -7.44
CA PRO A 126 13.10 -14.19 -7.77
C PRO A 126 12.07 -15.31 -7.93
N ASP A 127 11.03 -15.31 -7.10
CA ASP A 127 9.92 -16.27 -7.15
C ASP A 127 9.20 -16.22 -8.51
N HIS A 128 8.56 -15.09 -8.86
CA HIS A 128 7.86 -14.91 -10.13
C HIS A 128 8.77 -14.92 -11.35
N HIS A 129 10.04 -14.53 -11.22
CA HIS A 129 11.01 -14.66 -12.29
C HIS A 129 11.28 -16.14 -12.62
N THR A 130 11.43 -16.96 -11.58
CA THR A 130 11.65 -18.41 -11.72
C THR A 130 10.41 -19.11 -12.25
N GLU A 131 9.22 -18.74 -11.78
CA GLU A 131 7.94 -19.27 -12.28
C GLU A 131 7.77 -18.95 -13.77
N TYR A 132 8.07 -17.71 -14.16
CA TYR A 132 7.99 -17.27 -15.55
C TYR A 132 8.99 -18.02 -16.46
N ASP A 133 10.24 -18.19 -16.01
CA ASP A 133 11.28 -18.87 -16.79
C ASP A 133 11.07 -20.40 -16.87
N ASN A 134 10.43 -21.01 -15.85
CA ASN A 134 10.26 -22.46 -15.74
C ASN A 134 8.79 -22.89 -15.86
N ALA A 135 8.35 -23.13 -17.10
CA ALA A 135 7.04 -23.72 -17.45
C ALA A 135 6.78 -25.16 -16.95
N ARG A 136 7.48 -25.63 -15.90
CA ARG A 136 7.34 -26.95 -15.25
C ARG A 136 6.78 -26.89 -13.83
N ILE A 137 6.53 -25.70 -13.30
CA ILE A 137 5.81 -25.45 -12.04
C ILE A 137 4.43 -24.90 -12.45
N PRO A 138 3.32 -25.19 -11.74
CA PRO A 138 2.07 -24.46 -11.96
C PRO A 138 2.37 -22.96 -11.82
N ALA A 139 2.41 -22.25 -12.95
CA ALA A 139 2.84 -20.86 -12.98
C ALA A 139 1.61 -19.99 -12.74
N ASN A 140 1.68 -19.15 -11.71
CA ASN A 140 0.69 -18.09 -11.47
C ASN A 140 0.91 -16.89 -12.41
N ILE A 141 1.89 -16.99 -13.32
CA ILE A 141 2.20 -15.96 -14.29
C ILE A 141 2.74 -16.54 -15.61
N ASP A 142 2.08 -16.21 -16.72
CA ASP A 142 2.51 -16.55 -18.07
C ASP A 142 2.97 -15.33 -18.89
N LYS A 143 3.28 -15.54 -20.18
CA LYS A 143 3.78 -14.47 -21.06
C LYS A 143 2.73 -13.39 -21.32
N GLU A 144 1.47 -13.77 -21.46
CA GLU A 144 0.40 -12.80 -21.72
C GLU A 144 0.20 -11.92 -20.48
N GLU A 145 0.21 -12.52 -19.29
CA GLU A 145 0.13 -11.80 -18.02
C GLU A 145 1.33 -10.85 -17.84
N VAL A 146 2.55 -11.29 -18.15
CA VAL A 146 3.74 -10.41 -18.15
C VAL A 146 3.58 -9.23 -19.13
N LEU A 147 3.02 -9.46 -20.32
CA LEU A 147 2.76 -8.39 -21.30
C LEU A 147 1.71 -7.40 -20.79
N ILE A 148 0.65 -7.87 -20.13
CA ILE A 148 -0.38 -7.04 -19.50
C ILE A 148 0.24 -6.18 -18.39
N LEU A 149 1.02 -6.78 -17.49
CA LEU A 149 1.70 -6.06 -16.40
C LEU A 149 2.69 -5.01 -16.95
N LYS A 150 3.48 -5.38 -17.96
CA LYS A 150 4.39 -4.47 -18.65
C LYS A 150 3.64 -3.29 -19.26
N LYS A 151 2.51 -3.54 -19.91
CA LYS A 151 1.65 -2.48 -20.47
C LYS A 151 1.12 -1.57 -19.36
N GLY A 152 0.65 -2.13 -18.25
CA GLY A 152 0.17 -1.40 -17.07
C GLY A 152 1.22 -0.45 -16.49
N LEU A 153 2.45 -0.93 -16.25
CA LEU A 153 3.53 -0.08 -15.72
C LEU A 153 3.85 1.11 -16.64
N ARG A 154 3.83 0.89 -17.96
CA ARG A 154 4.11 1.94 -18.95
C ARG A 154 3.00 2.97 -19.06
N ILE A 155 1.74 2.60 -18.84
CA ILE A 155 0.62 3.55 -18.80
C ILE A 155 0.90 4.62 -17.74
N PHE A 156 1.22 4.23 -16.51
CA PHE A 156 1.52 5.18 -15.42
C PHE A 156 2.70 6.11 -15.75
N GLN A 157 3.77 5.60 -16.36
CA GLN A 157 4.91 6.42 -16.75
C GLN A 157 4.57 7.42 -17.85
N ARG A 158 3.84 6.99 -18.88
CA ARG A 158 3.42 7.85 -20.00
C ARG A 158 2.53 8.99 -19.51
N GLN A 159 1.63 8.75 -18.56
CA GLN A 159 0.81 9.81 -17.97
C GLN A 159 1.66 10.87 -17.27
N LEU A 160 2.65 10.46 -16.47
CA LEU A 160 3.57 11.40 -15.82
C LEU A 160 4.36 12.24 -16.84
N TRP A 161 4.80 11.64 -17.95
CA TRP A 161 5.51 12.38 -19.00
C TRP A 161 4.58 13.32 -19.77
N LYS A 162 3.34 12.93 -20.04
CA LYS A 162 2.33 13.77 -20.70
C LYS A 162 2.04 15.03 -19.88
N VAL A 163 1.74 14.88 -18.59
CA VAL A 163 1.48 16.02 -17.70
C VAL A 163 2.69 16.97 -17.67
N LYS A 164 3.90 16.42 -17.55
CA LYS A 164 5.14 17.23 -17.54
C LYS A 164 5.41 17.93 -18.87
N GLY A 165 5.19 17.25 -20.00
CA GLY A 165 5.34 17.82 -21.34
C GLY A 165 4.39 19.00 -21.57
N ASN A 166 3.10 18.80 -21.30
CA ASN A 166 2.06 19.83 -21.43
C ASN A 166 2.36 21.06 -20.55
N LEU A 167 2.81 20.82 -19.31
CA LEU A 167 3.19 21.88 -18.38
C LEU A 167 4.37 22.72 -18.92
N ILE A 168 5.40 22.07 -19.49
CA ILE A 168 6.56 22.74 -20.07
C ILE A 168 6.16 23.57 -21.29
N GLU A 169 5.34 23.03 -22.19
CA GLU A 169 4.83 23.77 -23.35
C GLU A 169 4.06 25.02 -22.91
N SER A 170 3.22 24.88 -21.88
CA SER A 170 2.44 25.98 -21.31
C SER A 170 3.34 27.06 -20.69
N TYR A 171 4.38 26.67 -19.93
CA TYR A 171 5.36 27.62 -19.38
C TYR A 171 6.18 28.32 -20.46
N LEU A 172 6.64 27.60 -21.48
CA LEU A 172 7.40 28.17 -22.60
C LEU A 172 6.56 29.16 -23.41
N ALA A 173 5.28 28.86 -23.64
CA ALA A 173 4.34 29.78 -24.28
C ALA A 173 4.21 31.08 -23.45
N GLY A 174 4.03 30.96 -22.13
CA GLY A 174 3.96 32.10 -21.21
C GLY A 174 5.24 32.95 -21.19
N LEU A 175 6.42 32.31 -21.15
CA LEU A 175 7.71 33.01 -21.17
C LEU A 175 7.96 33.73 -22.50
N ASN A 176 7.59 33.13 -23.63
CA ASN A 176 7.71 33.78 -24.94
C ASN A 176 6.77 34.98 -25.08
N ALA A 177 5.56 34.89 -24.52
CA ALA A 177 4.64 36.03 -24.44
C ALA A 177 5.24 37.17 -23.59
N ALA A 178 5.75 36.85 -22.39
CA ALA A 178 6.40 37.82 -21.50
C ALA A 178 7.64 38.48 -22.15
N LYS A 179 8.47 37.71 -22.85
CA LYS A 179 9.64 38.22 -23.58
C LYS A 179 9.25 39.13 -24.74
N SER A 180 8.16 38.82 -25.44
CA SER A 180 7.62 39.65 -26.51
C SER A 180 7.09 40.98 -25.96
N LEU A 181 6.38 40.95 -24.82
CA LEU A 181 5.92 42.15 -24.11
C LEU A 181 7.09 43.01 -23.60
N LEU A 182 8.15 42.40 -23.05
CA LEU A 182 9.39 43.11 -22.68
C LEU A 182 10.11 43.73 -23.88
N GLY A 183 10.10 43.06 -25.03
CA GLY A 183 10.61 43.58 -26.29
C GLY A 183 9.85 44.81 -26.77
N ILE A 184 8.52 44.75 -26.73
CA ILE A 184 7.62 45.87 -27.07
C ILE A 184 7.82 47.03 -26.08
N HIS A 185 7.82 46.76 -24.78
CA HIS A 185 8.06 47.75 -23.72
C HIS A 185 9.39 48.50 -23.92
N ASN A 186 10.47 47.79 -24.25
CA ASN A 186 11.79 48.40 -24.48
C ASN A 186 11.87 49.22 -25.77
N VAL A 187 11.05 48.90 -26.78
CA VAL A 187 10.96 49.67 -28.04
C VAL A 187 10.11 50.93 -27.82
N VAL A 188 8.98 50.80 -27.14
CA VAL A 188 8.05 51.90 -26.87
C VAL A 188 8.66 52.94 -25.93
N ARG A 189 9.36 52.51 -24.86
CA ARG A 189 10.08 53.40 -23.92
C ARG A 189 11.19 54.23 -24.57
N LYS A 190 11.72 53.81 -25.73
CA LYS A 190 12.74 54.56 -26.48
C LYS A 190 12.14 55.62 -27.41
N ILE A 191 10.84 55.55 -27.69
CA ILE A 191 10.17 56.35 -28.71
C ILE A 191 9.28 57.43 -28.08
N ILE A 192 8.72 57.20 -26.88
CA ILE A 192 7.71 58.09 -26.29
C ILE A 192 8.14 58.47 -24.85
N PRO A 193 8.27 59.76 -24.52
CA PRO A 193 8.43 60.22 -23.13
C PRO A 193 7.26 59.78 -22.24
N ASP A 194 7.53 59.49 -20.96
CA ASP A 194 6.57 58.81 -20.05
C ASP A 194 5.19 59.52 -19.92
N ASP A 195 5.14 60.83 -20.13
CA ASP A 195 3.92 61.65 -20.09
C ASP A 195 3.02 61.51 -21.34
N GLU A 196 3.61 61.30 -22.53
CA GLU A 196 2.86 61.05 -23.77
C GLU A 196 2.39 59.60 -23.89
N PHE A 197 3.09 58.65 -23.27
CA PHE A 197 2.73 57.23 -23.26
C PHE A 197 1.40 57.00 -22.53
N GLN A 198 1.22 57.65 -21.39
CA GLN A 198 0.00 57.55 -20.59
C GLN A 198 -1.21 58.14 -21.33
N SER A 199 -1.04 59.31 -21.95
CA SER A 199 -2.09 59.95 -22.77
C SER A 199 -2.50 59.12 -23.98
N THR A 200 -1.56 58.37 -24.57
CA THR A 200 -1.83 57.54 -25.74
C THR A 200 -2.53 56.23 -25.35
N LEU A 201 -2.14 55.62 -24.22
CA LEU A 201 -2.84 54.47 -23.65
C LEU A 201 -4.30 54.78 -23.30
N GLU A 202 -4.59 55.95 -22.73
CA GLU A 202 -5.97 56.38 -22.43
C GLU A 202 -6.81 56.56 -23.70
N LYS A 203 -6.22 57.09 -24.78
CA LYS A 203 -6.89 57.25 -26.08
C LYS A 203 -7.10 55.93 -26.82
N ILE A 204 -6.17 54.99 -26.67
CA ILE A 204 -6.30 53.64 -27.23
C ILE A 204 -7.39 52.89 -26.47
N ALA A 205 -7.36 52.87 -25.14
CA ALA A 205 -8.39 52.24 -24.31
C ALA A 205 -9.81 52.76 -24.67
N SER A 206 -9.98 54.07 -24.75
CA SER A 206 -11.26 54.70 -25.14
C SER A 206 -11.68 54.50 -26.60
N SER A 207 -10.74 54.20 -27.51
CA SER A 207 -11.06 53.83 -28.90
C SER A 207 -11.30 52.33 -29.06
N THR A 208 -10.84 51.50 -28.13
CA THR A 208 -11.00 50.04 -28.20
C THR A 208 -12.39 49.62 -27.69
N GLU A 209 -12.96 50.37 -26.73
CA GLU A 209 -14.35 50.23 -26.27
C GLU A 209 -15.41 50.48 -27.38
N SER A 210 -15.04 51.10 -28.51
CA SER A 210 -15.97 51.36 -29.62
C SER A 210 -15.87 50.39 -30.81
N TYR A 211 -15.00 49.37 -30.76
CA TYR A 211 -14.72 48.47 -31.89
C TYR A 211 -14.65 46.98 -31.53
N SER A 212 -15.06 46.58 -30.33
CA SER A 212 -15.08 45.16 -29.95
C SER A 212 -16.19 44.38 -30.67
N ASP A 213 -15.83 43.57 -31.66
CA ASP A 213 -16.62 42.37 -31.99
C ASP A 213 -15.84 41.07 -31.70
N THR A 214 -14.69 41.14 -31.04
CA THR A 214 -14.08 39.97 -30.36
C THR A 214 -13.28 40.43 -29.15
N GLU A 215 -13.93 40.43 -27.99
CA GLU A 215 -13.31 40.43 -26.68
C GLU A 215 -13.22 38.98 -26.20
N ILE A 216 -12.01 38.43 -26.06
CA ILE A 216 -11.83 37.33 -25.11
C ILE A 216 -11.16 37.94 -23.89
N ASP A 217 -12.01 38.27 -22.92
CA ASP A 217 -11.63 38.74 -21.59
C ASP A 217 -10.92 37.62 -20.81
N HIS A 218 -9.90 37.99 -20.04
CA HIS A 218 -9.13 37.10 -19.17
C HIS A 218 -9.99 36.39 -18.11
N ALA A 219 -11.21 36.87 -17.83
CA ALA A 219 -12.19 36.20 -16.98
C ALA A 219 -12.74 34.88 -17.57
N ASN A 220 -12.65 34.65 -18.88
CA ASN A 220 -13.29 33.53 -19.57
C ASN A 220 -12.61 32.16 -19.36
N PHE A 221 -11.33 32.11 -18.95
CA PHE A 221 -10.69 30.85 -18.56
C PHE A 221 -11.20 30.28 -17.23
N ASN A 222 -11.96 31.07 -16.47
CA ASN A 222 -12.68 30.61 -15.27
C ASN A 222 -14.15 30.26 -15.56
N SER A 223 -14.60 30.40 -16.81
CA SER A 223 -15.94 30.04 -17.25
C SER A 223 -15.93 28.63 -17.86
N SER A 224 -16.64 27.71 -17.22
CA SER A 224 -16.83 26.35 -17.73
C SER A 224 -17.52 26.34 -19.10
N GLU A 225 -18.42 27.29 -19.37
CA GLU A 225 -19.11 27.40 -20.67
C GLU A 225 -18.17 27.78 -21.82
N PHE A 226 -17.21 28.68 -21.57
CA PHE A 226 -16.24 29.07 -22.60
C PHE A 226 -15.24 27.94 -22.91
N LEU A 227 -14.71 27.29 -21.87
CA LEU A 227 -13.82 26.14 -22.03
C LEU A 227 -14.51 24.98 -22.76
N ASN A 228 -15.78 24.71 -22.43
CA ASN A 228 -16.57 23.71 -23.16
C ASN A 228 -16.75 24.10 -24.63
N SER A 229 -17.00 25.38 -24.94
CA SER A 229 -17.17 25.81 -26.34
C SER A 229 -15.90 25.70 -27.21
N GLU A 230 -14.71 25.89 -26.63
CA GLU A 230 -13.45 25.66 -27.36
C GLU A 230 -13.08 24.17 -27.46
N ILE A 231 -13.42 23.37 -26.45
CA ILE A 231 -13.35 21.91 -26.54
C ILE A 231 -14.26 21.43 -27.68
N ASP A 232 -15.50 21.93 -27.76
CA ASP A 232 -16.46 21.60 -28.82
C ASP A 232 -15.94 22.02 -30.20
N SER A 233 -15.33 23.21 -30.34
CA SER A 233 -14.75 23.65 -31.61
C SER A 233 -13.53 22.82 -32.05
N TYR A 234 -12.67 22.42 -31.11
CA TYR A 234 -11.56 21.49 -31.37
C TYR A 234 -12.08 20.11 -31.77
N ILE A 235 -13.15 19.63 -31.13
CA ILE A 235 -13.84 18.38 -31.44
C ILE A 235 -14.41 18.42 -32.86
N GLU A 236 -15.07 19.51 -33.27
CA GLU A 236 -15.59 19.69 -34.63
C GLU A 236 -14.48 19.69 -35.69
N GLN A 237 -13.32 20.29 -35.41
CA GLN A 237 -12.20 20.35 -36.36
C GLN A 237 -11.41 19.04 -36.48
N ASN A 238 -11.52 18.13 -35.51
CA ASN A 238 -10.72 16.90 -35.43
C ASN A 238 -11.57 15.62 -35.38
N GLN A 239 -12.85 15.67 -35.80
CA GLN A 239 -13.83 14.58 -35.68
C GLN A 239 -13.33 13.19 -36.12
N GLU A 240 -12.51 13.10 -37.16
CA GLU A 240 -12.00 11.82 -37.67
C GLU A 240 -11.09 11.10 -36.67
N HIS A 241 -10.38 11.83 -35.82
CA HIS A 241 -9.45 11.28 -34.82
C HIS A 241 -10.12 10.99 -33.48
N ILE A 242 -11.35 11.43 -33.25
CA ILE A 242 -11.98 11.30 -31.93
C ILE A 242 -12.35 9.85 -31.63
N CYS A 243 -11.99 9.41 -30.43
CA CYS A 243 -12.35 8.10 -29.93
C CYS A 243 -13.87 7.98 -29.78
N PRO A 244 -14.53 7.01 -30.46
CA PRO A 244 -15.98 6.90 -30.47
C PRO A 244 -16.57 6.37 -29.15
N LEU A 245 -15.75 5.81 -28.25
CA LEU A 245 -16.23 5.32 -26.94
C LEU A 245 -16.29 6.41 -25.87
N CYS A 246 -15.35 7.36 -25.89
CA CYS A 246 -15.23 8.40 -24.85
C CYS A 246 -15.41 9.81 -25.38
N GLU A 247 -15.69 9.96 -26.67
CA GLU A 247 -16.01 11.23 -27.31
C GLU A 247 -14.94 12.31 -27.06
N GLY A 248 -13.65 11.93 -27.03
CA GLY A 248 -12.55 12.87 -26.83
C GLY A 248 -12.12 13.05 -25.37
N HIS A 249 -12.87 12.57 -24.39
CA HIS A 249 -12.60 12.83 -22.97
C HIS A 249 -11.51 11.96 -22.36
N GLY A 250 -11.14 10.86 -23.03
CA GLY A 250 -10.17 9.89 -22.50
C GLY A 250 -10.71 9.00 -21.36
N ALA A 251 -11.92 9.25 -20.88
CA ALA A 251 -12.61 8.45 -19.87
C ALA A 251 -14.11 8.39 -20.21
N THR A 252 -14.81 7.43 -19.62
CA THR A 252 -16.29 7.39 -19.63
C THR A 252 -16.79 7.43 -18.19
N HIS A 253 -18.11 7.51 -18.01
CA HIS A 253 -18.71 7.42 -16.67
C HIS A 253 -18.48 6.07 -15.97
N PHE A 254 -18.04 5.04 -16.71
CA PHE A 254 -17.78 3.69 -16.19
C PHE A 254 -16.30 3.30 -16.26
N PHE A 255 -15.56 3.85 -17.23
CA PHE A 255 -14.13 3.61 -17.38
C PHE A 255 -13.36 4.88 -17.03
N ASP A 256 -12.72 4.88 -15.86
CA ASP A 256 -11.78 5.95 -15.43
C ASP A 256 -10.66 6.20 -16.45
N THR A 257 -10.37 5.20 -17.28
CA THR A 257 -9.55 5.34 -18.48
C THR A 257 -10.23 4.59 -19.62
N CYS A 258 -10.58 5.29 -20.70
CA CYS A 258 -11.26 4.71 -21.84
C CYS A 258 -10.42 3.56 -22.43
N PRO A 259 -10.95 2.32 -22.51
CA PRO A 259 -10.17 1.16 -22.96
C PRO A 259 -9.84 1.17 -24.45
N VAL A 260 -10.56 1.98 -25.24
CA VAL A 260 -10.37 2.09 -26.69
C VAL A 260 -9.21 3.04 -27.03
N CYS A 261 -9.19 4.25 -26.48
CA CYS A 261 -8.11 5.22 -26.71
C CYS A 261 -7.03 5.23 -25.62
N LEU A 262 -7.19 4.44 -24.56
CA LEU A 262 -6.27 4.36 -23.43
C LEU A 262 -6.04 5.73 -22.75
N GLY A 263 -7.07 6.56 -22.69
CA GLY A 263 -6.98 7.91 -22.10
C GLY A 263 -6.44 9.00 -23.02
N ALA A 264 -6.21 8.70 -24.29
CA ALA A 264 -5.73 9.69 -25.25
C ALA A 264 -6.83 10.70 -25.64
N GLY A 265 -8.07 10.24 -25.74
CA GLY A 265 -9.21 10.99 -26.29
C GLY A 265 -9.34 10.83 -27.80
N ASP A 266 -8.24 10.51 -28.48
CA ASP A 266 -8.14 10.29 -29.91
C ASP A 266 -7.64 8.87 -30.26
N ILE A 267 -7.93 8.43 -31.48
CA ILE A 267 -7.49 7.18 -32.10
C ILE A 267 -7.09 7.41 -33.56
N ASP A 268 -6.29 6.50 -34.11
CA ASP A 268 -5.94 6.54 -35.53
C ASP A 268 -7.22 6.34 -36.39
N PRO A 269 -7.49 7.19 -37.40
CA PRO A 269 -8.64 7.02 -38.27
C PRO A 269 -8.69 5.66 -38.97
N GLU A 270 -7.55 5.03 -39.24
CA GLU A 270 -7.49 3.71 -39.88
C GLU A 270 -8.01 2.58 -38.98
N ILE A 271 -7.94 2.72 -37.66
CA ILE A 271 -8.45 1.71 -36.71
C ILE A 271 -9.88 2.01 -36.24
N LYS A 272 -10.36 3.25 -36.44
CA LYS A 272 -11.67 3.73 -35.98
C LYS A 272 -12.83 2.85 -36.46
N ASP A 273 -12.82 2.47 -37.73
CA ASP A 273 -13.87 1.65 -38.35
C ASP A 273 -13.76 0.15 -38.01
N HIS A 274 -12.67 -0.27 -37.36
CA HIS A 274 -12.39 -1.66 -37.00
C HIS A 274 -12.52 -1.95 -35.51
N ILE A 275 -12.81 -0.94 -34.69
CA ILE A 275 -13.02 -1.11 -33.25
C ILE A 275 -14.43 -1.63 -33.00
N ASP A 276 -14.52 -2.83 -32.44
CA ASP A 276 -15.77 -3.37 -31.93
C ASP A 276 -16.13 -2.71 -30.60
N LEU A 277 -17.09 -1.79 -30.65
CA LEU A 277 -17.60 -1.11 -29.46
C LEU A 277 -18.62 -1.94 -28.68
N SER A 278 -19.14 -3.02 -29.26
CA SER A 278 -20.19 -3.82 -28.63
C SER A 278 -19.69 -4.45 -27.32
N ALA A 279 -18.42 -4.83 -27.26
CA ALA A 279 -17.76 -5.35 -26.06
C ALA A 279 -17.72 -4.35 -24.89
N TYR A 280 -17.79 -3.04 -25.15
CA TYR A 280 -17.75 -2.01 -24.11
C TYR A 280 -19.13 -1.50 -23.70
N LYS A 281 -20.20 -1.99 -24.34
CA LYS A 281 -21.57 -1.66 -23.97
C LYS A 281 -21.84 -2.10 -22.54
N LEU A 282 -22.37 -1.20 -21.72
CA LEU A 282 -22.77 -1.54 -20.37
C LEU A 282 -24.11 -2.27 -20.38
N ILE A 283 -24.14 -3.40 -19.69
CA ILE A 283 -25.34 -4.20 -19.46
C ILE A 283 -25.46 -4.54 -17.99
N ASN A 284 -26.66 -4.95 -17.56
CA ASN A 284 -26.87 -5.35 -16.18
C ASN A 284 -25.97 -6.56 -15.86
N CYS A 285 -25.30 -6.50 -14.72
CA CYS A 285 -24.51 -7.60 -14.21
C CYS A 285 -25.39 -8.85 -14.08
N HIS A 286 -24.93 -10.01 -14.58
CA HIS A 286 -25.67 -11.28 -14.49
C HIS A 286 -25.98 -11.64 -13.04
N LEU A 287 -24.96 -11.57 -12.17
CA LEU A 287 -25.02 -12.03 -10.79
C LEU A 287 -26.03 -11.25 -9.94
N CYS A 288 -26.01 -9.91 -10.00
CA CYS A 288 -26.92 -9.07 -9.21
C CYS A 288 -28.14 -8.59 -10.02
N SER A 289 -28.24 -8.92 -11.31
CA SER A 289 -29.30 -8.46 -12.20
C SER A 289 -29.51 -6.93 -12.20
N GLY A 290 -28.45 -6.14 -11.98
CA GLY A 290 -28.53 -4.68 -11.87
C GLY A 290 -28.76 -4.12 -10.47
N SER A 291 -28.94 -4.96 -9.44
CA SER A 291 -29.25 -4.51 -8.08
C SER A 291 -28.10 -3.92 -7.29
N SER A 292 -26.86 -3.95 -7.81
CA SER A 292 -25.59 -3.68 -7.12
C SER A 292 -25.22 -4.60 -5.96
N MET A 293 -26.12 -5.48 -5.50
CA MET A 293 -25.90 -6.31 -4.32
C MET A 293 -25.98 -7.81 -4.61
N HIS A 294 -25.13 -8.60 -3.95
CA HIS A 294 -25.19 -10.06 -3.95
C HIS A 294 -24.97 -10.58 -2.52
N ASN A 295 -25.89 -11.40 -2.01
CA ASN A 295 -25.85 -11.96 -0.65
C ASN A 295 -25.64 -10.91 0.47
N GLY A 296 -26.28 -9.74 0.34
CA GLY A 296 -26.24 -8.69 1.37
C GLY A 296 -24.97 -7.82 1.38
N ALA A 297 -24.03 -8.07 0.47
CA ALA A 297 -22.84 -7.24 0.25
C ALA A 297 -22.81 -6.69 -1.18
N ASP A 298 -21.84 -5.81 -1.46
CA ASP A 298 -21.58 -5.33 -2.81
C ASP A 298 -21.34 -6.52 -3.74
N CYS A 299 -21.97 -6.49 -4.91
CA CYS A 299 -21.88 -7.59 -5.84
C CYS A 299 -20.42 -7.79 -6.27
N PRO A 300 -19.79 -8.95 -5.98
CA PRO A 300 -18.36 -9.15 -6.22
C PRO A 300 -18.03 -9.15 -7.71
N ALA A 301 -19.00 -9.48 -8.58
CA ALA A 301 -18.80 -9.52 -10.01
C ALA A 301 -18.77 -8.14 -10.68
N CYS A 302 -19.41 -7.12 -10.09
CA CYS A 302 -19.43 -5.76 -10.63
C CYS A 302 -18.90 -4.70 -9.65
N GLY A 303 -18.38 -5.12 -8.49
CA GLY A 303 -17.89 -4.20 -7.46
C GLY A 303 -18.94 -3.25 -6.89
N GLY A 304 -20.23 -3.60 -6.97
CA GLY A 304 -21.31 -2.71 -6.52
C GLY A 304 -21.85 -1.74 -7.59
N GLU A 305 -21.35 -1.76 -8.83
CA GLU A 305 -21.82 -0.83 -9.88
C GLU A 305 -23.17 -1.24 -10.49
N GLY A 306 -23.61 -2.49 -10.29
CA GLY A 306 -24.81 -3.06 -10.90
C GLY A 306 -24.70 -3.35 -12.40
N GLN A 307 -23.72 -2.76 -13.09
CA GLN A 307 -23.47 -2.94 -14.53
C GLN A 307 -22.07 -3.47 -14.79
N VAL A 308 -21.90 -4.14 -15.92
CA VAL A 308 -20.60 -4.62 -16.44
C VAL A 308 -20.54 -4.39 -17.94
N SER A 309 -19.34 -4.41 -18.52
CA SER A 309 -19.20 -4.39 -19.98
C SER A 309 -19.68 -5.71 -20.59
N GLN A 310 -20.23 -5.67 -21.81
CA GLN A 310 -20.66 -6.85 -22.56
C GLN A 310 -19.51 -7.86 -22.72
N GLY A 311 -18.30 -7.38 -22.99
CA GLY A 311 -17.11 -8.22 -23.12
C GLY A 311 -16.74 -8.93 -21.82
N TYR A 312 -16.89 -8.26 -20.67
CA TYR A 312 -16.77 -8.95 -19.38
C TYR A 312 -17.88 -9.99 -19.24
N TYR A 313 -19.13 -9.62 -19.51
CA TYR A 313 -20.26 -10.53 -19.38
C TYR A 313 -20.12 -11.83 -20.19
N ASP A 314 -19.66 -11.72 -21.43
CA ASP A 314 -19.55 -12.84 -22.36
C ASP A 314 -18.39 -13.78 -22.00
N ASN A 315 -17.33 -13.27 -21.37
CA ASN A 315 -16.11 -14.03 -21.07
C ASN A 315 -15.97 -14.38 -19.58
N HIS A 316 -16.81 -13.83 -18.71
CA HIS A 316 -16.76 -14.09 -17.28
C HIS A 316 -17.41 -15.44 -16.95
N ASP A 317 -16.68 -16.29 -16.23
CA ASP A 317 -17.26 -17.53 -15.71
C ASP A 317 -18.17 -17.22 -14.51
N TRP A 318 -19.47 -17.16 -14.76
CA TRP A 318 -20.47 -16.85 -13.74
C TRP A 318 -20.67 -17.98 -12.74
N SER A 319 -20.35 -19.23 -13.11
CA SER A 319 -20.52 -20.40 -12.23
C SER A 319 -19.61 -20.33 -11.01
N MET A 320 -18.54 -19.53 -11.07
CA MET A 320 -17.61 -19.31 -9.96
C MET A 320 -18.29 -18.70 -8.71
N TYR A 321 -19.46 -18.07 -8.86
CA TYR A 321 -20.24 -17.49 -7.76
C TYR A 321 -21.33 -18.42 -7.23
N ASP A 322 -21.58 -19.56 -7.89
CA ASP A 322 -22.60 -20.51 -7.46
C ASP A 322 -22.29 -20.99 -6.05
N LEU A 323 -23.31 -21.05 -5.20
CA LEU A 323 -23.17 -21.56 -3.85
C LEU A 323 -23.21 -23.09 -3.89
N VAL A 324 -22.11 -23.70 -3.47
CA VAL A 324 -21.98 -25.15 -3.33
C VAL A 324 -21.84 -25.55 -1.86
N THR A 325 -22.21 -26.79 -1.56
CA THR A 325 -22.10 -27.34 -0.20
C THR A 325 -20.64 -27.30 0.26
N CYS A 326 -20.40 -26.73 1.43
CA CYS A 326 -19.08 -26.66 2.03
C CYS A 326 -18.53 -28.07 2.28
N LYS A 327 -17.30 -28.34 1.79
CA LYS A 327 -16.66 -29.66 1.90
C LYS A 327 -16.38 -30.06 3.36
N LEU A 328 -16.00 -29.12 4.21
CA LEU A 328 -15.57 -29.41 5.59
C LEU A 328 -16.74 -29.78 6.51
N CYS A 329 -17.85 -29.05 6.43
CA CYS A 329 -19.01 -29.27 7.31
C CYS A 329 -20.15 -30.03 6.63
N GLU A 330 -20.00 -30.39 5.35
CA GLU A 330 -21.01 -31.08 4.54
C GLU A 330 -22.39 -30.40 4.55
N GLY A 331 -22.41 -29.06 4.67
CA GLY A 331 -23.64 -28.27 4.71
C GLY A 331 -24.23 -28.06 6.10
N SER A 332 -23.65 -28.62 7.15
CA SER A 332 -24.14 -28.43 8.53
C SER A 332 -23.87 -27.04 9.09
N GLY A 333 -22.89 -26.32 8.53
CA GLY A 333 -22.41 -25.04 9.06
C GLY A 333 -21.57 -25.16 10.34
N GLN A 334 -21.33 -26.37 10.85
CA GLN A 334 -20.60 -26.58 12.09
C GLN A 334 -19.37 -27.47 11.86
N HIS A 335 -18.26 -27.14 12.51
CA HIS A 335 -17.03 -27.95 12.55
C HIS A 335 -16.46 -27.87 13.97
N ASP A 336 -16.22 -29.03 14.59
CA ASP A 336 -15.72 -29.14 15.98
C ASP A 336 -16.50 -28.34 17.02
N GLY A 337 -17.83 -28.25 16.86
CA GLY A 337 -18.73 -27.57 17.79
C GLY A 337 -18.72 -26.04 17.68
N HIS A 338 -18.04 -25.49 16.67
CA HIS A 338 -18.01 -24.09 16.33
C HIS A 338 -18.52 -23.84 14.92
N ASP A 339 -18.78 -22.59 14.59
CA ASP A 339 -19.10 -22.20 13.21
C ASP A 339 -17.97 -22.65 12.29
N CYS A 340 -18.35 -23.37 11.24
CA CYS A 340 -17.39 -23.95 10.30
C CYS A 340 -16.54 -22.83 9.68
N PRO A 341 -15.21 -22.79 9.92
CA PRO A 341 -14.39 -21.65 9.53
C PRO A 341 -14.45 -21.29 8.03
N PRO A 342 -14.40 -22.25 7.07
CA PRO A 342 -14.45 -21.90 5.66
C PRO A 342 -15.80 -21.34 5.17
N CYS A 343 -16.93 -21.65 5.81
CA CYS A 343 -18.24 -21.13 5.41
C CYS A 343 -18.86 -20.13 6.39
N GLY A 344 -18.19 -19.85 7.52
CA GLY A 344 -18.69 -18.94 8.55
C GLY A 344 -20.04 -19.34 9.15
N GLY A 345 -20.40 -20.62 9.13
CA GLY A 345 -21.70 -21.10 9.63
C GLY A 345 -22.78 -21.32 8.57
N GLU A 346 -22.61 -20.80 7.35
CA GLU A 346 -23.67 -20.81 6.33
C GLU A 346 -23.87 -22.18 5.65
N GLY A 347 -22.94 -23.12 5.83
CA GLY A 347 -22.98 -24.45 5.21
C GLY A 347 -22.68 -24.47 3.71
N GLN A 348 -22.59 -23.30 3.06
CA GLN A 348 -22.26 -23.15 1.64
C GLN A 348 -21.09 -22.20 1.44
N VAL A 349 -20.36 -22.39 0.35
CA VAL A 349 -19.27 -21.52 -0.10
C VAL A 349 -19.43 -21.27 -1.61
N SER A 350 -18.80 -20.23 -2.15
CA SER A 350 -18.78 -20.05 -3.62
C SER A 350 -18.02 -21.19 -4.29
N GLN A 351 -18.38 -21.52 -5.53
CA GLN A 351 -17.67 -22.50 -6.35
C GLN A 351 -16.17 -22.14 -6.48
N SER A 352 -15.85 -20.86 -6.67
CA SER A 352 -14.46 -20.38 -6.68
C SER A 352 -13.72 -20.69 -5.39
N PHE A 353 -14.34 -20.42 -4.24
CA PHE A 353 -13.74 -20.75 -2.95
C PHE A 353 -13.58 -22.27 -2.84
N TYR A 354 -14.57 -23.04 -3.26
CA TYR A 354 -14.50 -24.49 -3.21
C TYR A 354 -13.31 -25.07 -4.00
N ASP A 355 -13.10 -24.58 -5.22
CA ASP A 355 -12.09 -25.11 -6.15
C ASP A 355 -10.66 -24.71 -5.76
N TYR A 356 -10.48 -23.50 -5.23
CA TYR A 356 -9.15 -22.96 -4.92
C TYR A 356 -8.77 -23.02 -3.44
N HIS A 357 -9.71 -23.29 -2.54
CA HIS A 357 -9.40 -23.39 -1.11
C HIS A 357 -8.61 -24.66 -0.82
N ASP A 358 -7.51 -24.51 -0.10
CA ASP A 358 -6.74 -25.66 0.37
C ASP A 358 -7.47 -26.33 1.54
N TRP A 359 -8.21 -27.38 1.22
CA TRP A 359 -8.94 -28.17 2.20
C TRP A 359 -8.04 -29.05 3.07
N SER A 360 -6.81 -29.35 2.62
CA SER A 360 -5.90 -30.22 3.39
C SER A 360 -5.47 -29.56 4.69
N GLY A 361 -5.49 -28.23 4.76
CA GLY A 361 -5.21 -27.48 5.98
C GLY A 361 -6.09 -27.83 7.18
N TYR A 362 -7.26 -28.46 6.98
CA TYR A 362 -8.13 -28.94 8.07
C TYR A 362 -7.95 -30.42 8.41
N ASP A 363 -7.17 -31.17 7.62
CA ASP A 363 -6.90 -32.58 7.90
C ASP A 363 -6.17 -32.68 9.24
N LEU A 364 -6.56 -33.65 10.06
CA LEU A 364 -5.88 -33.91 11.33
C LEU A 364 -4.59 -34.68 11.06
N VAL A 365 -3.48 -34.17 11.59
CA VAL A 365 -2.15 -34.76 11.51
C VAL A 365 -1.57 -34.92 12.91
N ALA A 366 -0.61 -35.82 13.05
CA ALA A 366 0.11 -36.00 14.31
C ALA A 366 0.78 -34.69 14.73
N CYS A 367 0.57 -34.28 15.98
CA CYS A 367 1.15 -33.06 16.53
C CYS A 367 2.68 -33.17 16.58
N SER A 368 3.37 -32.22 15.93
CA SER A 368 4.83 -32.23 15.82
C SER A 368 5.57 -32.03 17.15
N LEU A 369 4.92 -31.49 18.19
CA LEU A 369 5.55 -31.32 19.50
C LEU A 369 5.58 -32.62 20.33
N CYS A 370 4.55 -33.45 20.21
CA CYS A 370 4.42 -34.68 21.00
C CYS A 370 4.47 -35.96 20.15
N ASP A 371 4.76 -35.85 18.86
CA ASP A 371 4.79 -36.95 17.89
C ASP A 371 3.55 -37.84 17.94
N GLY A 372 2.37 -37.24 18.13
CA GLY A 372 1.10 -37.97 18.24
C GLY A 372 0.81 -38.58 19.61
N SER A 373 1.71 -38.48 20.59
CA SER A 373 1.52 -39.11 21.91
C SER A 373 0.49 -38.41 22.80
N GLY A 374 0.17 -37.15 22.51
CA GLY A 374 -0.65 -36.30 23.37
C GLY A 374 0.09 -35.77 24.62
N LEU A 375 1.33 -36.18 24.86
CA LEU A 375 2.09 -35.77 26.05
C LEU A 375 3.34 -34.97 25.67
N HIS A 376 3.56 -33.86 26.36
CA HIS A 376 4.79 -33.08 26.30
C HIS A 376 5.27 -32.82 27.73
N ASP A 377 6.51 -33.22 28.03
CA ASP A 377 7.10 -33.14 29.38
C ASP A 377 6.22 -33.73 30.49
N GLY A 378 5.55 -34.84 30.20
CA GLY A 378 4.71 -35.58 31.15
C GLY A 378 3.35 -34.94 31.45
N ASN A 379 3.01 -33.81 30.80
CA ASN A 379 1.71 -33.17 30.87
C ASN A 379 0.98 -33.27 29.52
N ASN A 380 -0.31 -32.92 29.51
CA ASN A 380 -1.03 -32.75 28.24
C ASN A 380 -0.24 -31.80 27.34
N CYS A 381 0.04 -32.24 26.12
CA CYS A 381 0.74 -31.45 25.13
C CYS A 381 -0.08 -30.18 24.85
N PRO A 382 0.44 -28.96 25.18
CA PRO A 382 -0.33 -27.72 25.08
C PRO A 382 -0.98 -27.45 23.72
N PRO A 383 -0.29 -27.63 22.56
CA PRO A 383 -0.86 -27.32 21.25
C PRO A 383 -2.00 -28.26 20.83
N CYS A 384 -2.07 -29.49 21.35
CA CYS A 384 -3.12 -30.45 21.01
C CYS A 384 -4.03 -30.82 22.18
N ASP A 385 -3.86 -30.17 23.33
CA ASP A 385 -4.55 -30.44 24.61
C ASP A 385 -4.71 -31.94 24.92
N GLY A 386 -3.64 -32.71 24.71
CA GLY A 386 -3.64 -34.15 24.97
C GLY A 386 -4.21 -35.05 23.88
N GLN A 387 -4.80 -34.50 22.81
CA GLN A 387 -5.42 -35.30 21.73
C GLN A 387 -4.40 -36.01 20.84
N GLY A 388 -3.17 -35.50 20.78
CA GLY A 388 -2.11 -36.03 19.91
C GLY A 388 -2.19 -35.56 18.46
N GLU A 389 -3.32 -34.99 18.04
CA GLU A 389 -3.53 -34.50 16.68
C GLU A 389 -3.83 -33.00 16.66
N VAL A 390 -3.45 -32.33 15.58
CA VAL A 390 -3.77 -30.93 15.28
C VAL A 390 -4.11 -30.81 13.79
N THR A 391 -4.72 -29.71 13.36
CA THR A 391 -4.95 -29.48 11.93
C THR A 391 -3.62 -29.31 11.18
N GLN A 392 -3.54 -29.77 9.94
CA GLN A 392 -2.35 -29.67 9.11
C GLN A 392 -1.89 -28.21 8.95
N GLY A 393 -2.83 -27.29 8.75
CA GLY A 393 -2.54 -25.86 8.66
C GLY A 393 -1.93 -25.32 9.96
N PHE A 394 -2.47 -25.70 11.12
CA PHE A 394 -1.80 -25.36 12.39
C PHE A 394 -0.41 -25.99 12.43
N ASN A 395 -0.27 -27.26 12.03
CA ASN A 395 1.00 -27.97 12.15
C ASN A 395 2.13 -27.39 11.31
N GLU A 396 1.81 -26.91 10.11
CA GLU A 396 2.77 -26.35 9.15
C GLU A 396 3.19 -24.91 9.49
N TYR A 397 2.24 -24.09 9.96
CA TYR A 397 2.48 -22.66 10.19
C TYR A 397 2.79 -22.32 11.65
N HIS A 398 2.62 -23.25 12.58
CA HIS A 398 2.92 -23.04 13.99
C HIS A 398 4.44 -23.04 14.25
N ASP A 399 4.94 -22.01 14.92
CA ASP A 399 6.34 -21.97 15.34
C ASP A 399 6.57 -22.90 16.54
N TRP A 400 6.96 -24.13 16.26
CA TRP A 400 7.25 -25.14 17.29
C TRP A 400 8.39 -24.75 18.23
N SER A 401 9.32 -23.89 17.79
CA SER A 401 10.45 -23.46 18.62
C SER A 401 9.99 -22.67 19.84
N MET A 402 8.77 -22.14 19.85
CA MET A 402 8.21 -21.45 21.02
C MET A 402 8.10 -22.34 22.26
N TYR A 403 8.10 -23.67 22.10
CA TYR A 403 8.07 -24.62 23.21
C TYR A 403 9.46 -25.06 23.67
N ASP A 404 10.52 -24.69 22.93
CA ASP A 404 11.89 -24.99 23.33
C ASP A 404 12.19 -24.34 24.70
N LEU A 405 12.87 -25.07 25.57
CA LEU A 405 13.33 -24.52 26.84
C LEU A 405 14.55 -23.63 26.62
N VAL A 406 14.48 -22.41 27.16
CA VAL A 406 15.57 -21.43 27.17
C VAL A 406 15.86 -21.00 28.61
N THR A 407 17.08 -20.50 28.83
CA THR A 407 17.49 -19.98 30.13
C THR A 407 16.56 -18.86 30.59
N CYS A 408 16.10 -18.93 31.84
CA CYS A 408 15.24 -17.90 32.42
C CYS A 408 16.04 -16.61 32.64
N SER A 409 15.61 -15.52 32.00
CA SER A 409 16.27 -14.21 32.07
C SER A 409 16.18 -13.52 33.44
N LEU A 410 15.24 -13.92 34.30
CA LEU A 410 15.11 -13.33 35.64
C LEU A 410 16.13 -13.90 36.64
N CYS A 411 16.48 -15.18 36.51
CA CYS A 411 17.41 -15.87 37.42
C CYS A 411 18.71 -16.30 36.75
N ASP A 412 18.92 -15.97 35.48
CA ASP A 412 20.08 -16.40 34.69
C ASP A 412 20.34 -17.91 34.78
N GLY A 413 19.28 -18.71 34.86
CA GLY A 413 19.36 -20.17 34.95
C GLY A 413 19.65 -20.74 36.33
N ASN A 414 19.84 -19.93 37.37
CA ASN A 414 20.16 -20.43 38.71
C ASN A 414 18.92 -20.89 39.52
N GLY A 415 17.72 -20.61 39.02
CA GLY A 415 16.45 -21.02 39.64
C GLY A 415 16.02 -20.14 40.82
N LEU A 416 16.79 -19.14 41.21
CA LEU A 416 16.52 -18.28 42.36
C LEU A 416 16.36 -16.81 41.95
N HIS A 417 15.35 -16.15 42.49
CA HIS A 417 15.16 -14.71 42.40
C HIS A 417 14.91 -14.15 43.81
N ASP A 418 15.76 -13.22 44.25
CA ASP A 418 15.74 -12.65 45.61
C ASP A 418 15.66 -13.68 46.75
N GLY A 419 16.41 -14.78 46.58
CA GLY A 419 16.55 -15.83 47.60
C GLY A 419 15.39 -16.83 47.70
N ASN A 420 14.37 -16.69 46.85
CA ASN A 420 13.27 -17.65 46.71
C ASN A 420 13.31 -18.31 45.34
N ASP A 421 12.52 -19.38 45.16
CA ASP A 421 12.32 -20.00 43.85
C ASP A 421 11.86 -18.94 42.85
N CYS A 422 12.56 -18.86 41.73
CA CYS A 422 12.32 -17.85 40.72
C CYS A 422 10.90 -18.02 40.15
N PRO A 423 9.98 -17.04 40.35
CA PRO A 423 8.56 -17.20 40.01
C PRO A 423 8.26 -17.61 38.56
N PRO A 424 8.89 -17.04 37.51
CA PRO A 424 8.59 -17.40 36.12
C PRO A 424 9.00 -18.84 35.76
N CYS A 425 10.03 -19.41 36.41
CA CYS A 425 10.51 -20.76 36.10
C CYS A 425 10.25 -21.78 37.23
N ASP A 426 9.62 -21.37 38.33
CA ASP A 426 9.34 -22.19 39.51
C ASP A 426 10.58 -22.99 39.98
N GLY A 427 11.71 -22.29 40.12
CA GLY A 427 12.97 -22.92 40.58
C GLY A 427 13.76 -23.68 39.51
N ARG A 428 13.21 -23.92 38.30
CA ARG A 428 13.85 -24.78 37.29
C ARG A 428 15.02 -24.14 36.55
N GLY A 429 15.10 -22.82 36.51
CA GLY A 429 16.10 -22.07 35.75
C GLY A 429 15.80 -21.95 34.24
N GLU A 430 14.76 -22.59 33.74
CA GLU A 430 14.39 -22.58 32.32
C GLU A 430 12.90 -22.26 32.16
N VAL A 431 12.56 -21.59 31.05
CA VAL A 431 11.19 -21.27 30.62
C VAL A 431 11.05 -21.59 29.14
N THR A 432 9.82 -21.73 28.64
CA THR A 432 9.62 -21.88 27.18
C THR A 432 10.05 -20.59 26.46
N LYS A 433 10.60 -20.74 25.25
CA LYS A 433 11.01 -19.60 24.41
C LYS A 433 9.86 -18.63 24.16
N GLY A 434 8.66 -19.14 23.92
CA GLY A 434 7.46 -18.31 23.76
C GLY A 434 7.15 -17.50 25.01
N PHE A 435 7.28 -18.08 26.21
CA PHE A 435 7.19 -17.30 27.43
C PHE A 435 8.32 -16.27 27.48
N HIS A 436 9.57 -16.67 27.24
CA HIS A 436 10.71 -15.76 27.30
C HIS A 436 10.59 -14.53 26.39
N ASP A 437 10.16 -14.72 25.14
CA ASP A 437 10.15 -13.70 24.10
C ASP A 437 8.98 -12.71 24.25
N TYR A 438 7.84 -13.16 24.79
CA TYR A 438 6.64 -12.34 24.91
C TYR A 438 6.31 -11.90 26.34
N HIS A 439 7.04 -12.40 27.33
CA HIS A 439 6.81 -12.05 28.72
C HIS A 439 7.48 -10.72 29.09
N ASP A 440 6.72 -9.86 29.77
CA ASP A 440 7.23 -8.60 30.29
C ASP A 440 7.97 -8.83 31.61
N TRP A 441 9.29 -8.98 31.53
CA TRP A 441 10.15 -9.23 32.67
C TRP A 441 10.14 -8.12 33.73
N SER A 442 9.78 -6.88 33.36
CA SER A 442 9.72 -5.76 34.30
C SER A 442 8.67 -5.97 35.40
N MET A 443 7.68 -6.83 35.17
CA MET A 443 6.66 -7.12 36.18
C MET A 443 7.20 -7.74 37.48
N TYR A 444 8.42 -8.30 37.43
CA TYR A 444 9.13 -8.85 38.60
C TYR A 444 10.05 -7.84 39.28
N ASP A 445 10.26 -6.66 38.69
CA ASP A 445 11.11 -5.63 39.29
C ASP A 445 10.56 -5.21 40.64
N LEU A 446 11.46 -5.12 41.63
CA LEU A 446 11.09 -4.74 42.97
C LEU A 446 11.07 -3.23 43.14
N VAL A 447 9.91 -2.68 43.46
CA VAL A 447 9.70 -1.27 43.79
C VAL A 447 9.47 -1.09 45.28
N ALA A 448 9.77 0.11 45.80
CA ALA A 448 9.50 0.43 47.19
C ALA A 448 7.99 0.33 47.49
N CYS A 449 7.64 -0.38 48.57
CA CYS A 449 6.24 -0.55 48.95
C CYS A 449 5.61 0.83 49.27
N LYS A 450 4.49 1.14 48.60
CA LYS A 450 3.78 2.42 48.77
C LYS A 450 3.35 2.70 50.21
N LEU A 451 2.97 1.66 50.95
CA LEU A 451 2.41 1.79 52.30
C LEU A 451 3.48 2.13 53.35
N CYS A 452 4.61 1.41 53.35
CA CYS A 452 5.69 1.63 54.31
C CYS A 452 6.82 2.54 53.77
N GLY A 453 6.71 3.00 52.52
CA GLY A 453 7.73 3.83 51.87
C GLY A 453 9.10 3.13 51.76
N GLY A 454 9.15 1.80 51.67
CA GLY A 454 10.41 1.06 51.62
C GLY A 454 10.94 0.55 52.97
N THR A 455 10.33 0.95 54.09
CA THR A 455 10.87 0.65 55.43
C THR A 455 10.60 -0.78 55.91
N GLY A 456 9.64 -1.47 55.30
CA GLY A 456 9.18 -2.79 55.76
C GLY A 456 8.24 -2.73 56.96
N LEU A 457 8.05 -1.56 57.59
CA LEU A 457 7.22 -1.41 58.78
C LEU A 457 6.04 -0.46 58.54
N TYR A 458 4.87 -0.84 59.04
CA TYR A 458 3.68 -0.02 59.05
C TYR A 458 3.02 -0.12 60.43
N ASP A 459 2.84 1.02 61.11
CA ASP A 459 2.33 1.11 62.49
C ASP A 459 3.07 0.20 63.51
N GLY A 460 4.39 0.06 63.33
CA GLY A 460 5.26 -0.71 64.23
C GLY A 460 5.23 -2.24 64.04
N TYR A 461 4.48 -2.73 63.06
CA TYR A 461 4.44 -4.13 62.66
C TYR A 461 4.97 -4.31 61.24
N ASP A 462 5.25 -5.56 60.84
CA ASP A 462 5.60 -5.89 59.46
C ASP A 462 4.52 -5.38 58.52
N CYS A 463 4.93 -4.59 57.54
CA CYS A 463 4.04 -3.94 56.60
C CYS A 463 3.28 -5.01 55.79
N PRO A 464 1.95 -5.15 55.92
CA PRO A 464 1.22 -6.31 55.37
C PRO A 464 1.38 -6.55 53.86
N PRO A 465 1.40 -5.51 52.99
CA PRO A 465 1.64 -5.69 51.56
C PRO A 465 3.00 -6.30 51.21
N CYS A 466 4.08 -5.93 51.92
CA CYS A 466 5.44 -6.39 51.64
C CYS A 466 5.97 -7.39 52.66
N ARG A 467 5.18 -7.75 53.68
CA ARG A 467 5.51 -8.70 54.75
C ARG A 467 6.85 -8.43 55.45
N GLY A 468 7.22 -7.17 55.59
CA GLY A 468 8.50 -6.79 56.23
C GLY A 468 9.64 -6.48 55.26
N ASP A 469 9.53 -6.88 53.99
CA ASP A 469 10.65 -6.76 53.02
C ASP A 469 10.89 -5.33 52.53
N GLY A 470 9.92 -4.43 52.76
CA GLY A 470 9.96 -3.04 52.29
C GLY A 470 9.75 -2.89 50.78
N LYS A 471 9.80 -3.97 50.00
CA LYS A 471 9.61 -3.97 48.55
C LYS A 471 8.46 -4.86 48.13
N VAL A 472 7.89 -4.58 46.96
CA VAL A 472 6.88 -5.40 46.28
C VAL A 472 7.21 -5.44 44.79
N SER A 473 6.72 -6.44 44.06
CA SER A 473 6.87 -6.47 42.60
C SER A 473 6.10 -5.32 41.94
N GLU A 474 6.55 -4.89 40.76
CA GLU A 474 5.92 -3.82 40.01
C GLU A 474 4.47 -4.13 39.63
N SER A 475 4.17 -5.38 39.21
CA SER A 475 2.77 -5.81 38.99
C SER A 475 1.94 -5.71 40.27
N PHE A 476 2.44 -6.20 41.41
CA PHE A 476 1.72 -6.05 42.67
C PHE A 476 1.51 -4.56 43.01
N PHE A 477 2.49 -3.70 42.74
CA PHE A 477 2.36 -2.28 43.01
C PHE A 477 1.22 -1.61 42.22
N TYR A 478 1.04 -1.95 40.94
CA TYR A 478 -0.01 -1.36 40.12
C TYR A 478 -1.38 -2.01 40.31
N ASP A 479 -1.41 -3.34 40.47
CA ASP A 479 -2.66 -4.10 40.56
C ASP A 479 -3.26 -4.09 41.98
N HIS A 480 -2.45 -3.80 43.00
CA HIS A 480 -2.92 -3.80 44.38
C HIS A 480 -3.78 -2.57 44.68
N ASP A 481 -4.98 -2.83 45.21
CA ASP A 481 -5.90 -1.80 45.69
C ASP A 481 -5.38 -1.15 46.99
N TRP A 482 -4.53 -0.15 46.84
CA TRP A 482 -3.94 0.62 47.94
C TRP A 482 -4.98 1.36 48.79
N SER A 483 -6.16 1.65 48.25
CA SER A 483 -7.22 2.37 48.98
C SER A 483 -7.72 1.59 50.21
N ARG A 484 -7.42 0.29 50.27
CA ARG A 484 -7.74 -0.56 51.43
C ARG A 484 -7.00 -0.16 52.70
N TYR A 485 -5.87 0.53 52.58
CA TYR A 485 -5.11 1.08 53.71
C TYR A 485 -5.42 2.55 53.99
N ASP A 486 -6.29 3.18 53.19
CA ASP A 486 -6.68 4.56 53.44
C ASP A 486 -7.41 4.65 54.78
N THR A 487 -6.99 5.60 55.59
CA THR A 487 -7.64 5.93 56.86
C THR A 487 -8.46 7.19 56.70
N VAL A 488 -9.68 7.17 57.24
CA VAL A 488 -10.60 8.32 57.27
C VAL A 488 -10.80 8.76 58.70
N GLU A 489 -11.21 10.02 58.91
CA GLU A 489 -11.59 10.49 60.24
C GLU A 489 -12.71 9.61 60.82
N CYS A 490 -12.54 9.23 62.08
CA CYS A 490 -13.54 8.47 62.81
C CYS A 490 -14.82 9.31 62.95
N GLN A 491 -15.95 8.80 62.47
CA GLN A 491 -17.24 9.51 62.48
C GLN A 491 -17.77 9.76 63.89
N LEU A 492 -17.30 9.00 64.88
CA LEU A 492 -17.72 9.13 66.27
C LEU A 492 -17.00 10.28 66.99
N CYS A 493 -15.66 10.26 66.97
CA CYS A 493 -14.85 11.30 67.63
C CYS A 493 -14.47 12.47 66.72
N LYS A 494 -14.82 12.43 65.43
CA LYS A 494 -14.48 13.46 64.42
C LYS A 494 -12.99 13.81 64.40
N GLY A 495 -12.12 12.79 64.44
CA GLY A 495 -10.67 13.02 64.45
C GLY A 495 -10.05 13.27 65.82
N GLU A 496 -10.83 13.51 66.89
CA GLU A 496 -10.26 13.89 68.20
C GLU A 496 -9.63 12.72 68.98
N GLY A 497 -9.86 11.47 68.55
CA GLY A 497 -9.43 10.27 69.28
C GLY A 497 -10.19 10.03 70.59
N ARG A 498 -11.09 10.92 70.98
CA ARG A 498 -11.89 10.82 72.21
C ARG A 498 -13.37 11.01 71.92
N TYR A 499 -14.20 10.26 72.62
CA TYR A 499 -15.65 10.45 72.61
C TYR A 499 -16.10 10.63 74.05
N HIS A 500 -16.60 11.82 74.37
CA HIS A 500 -16.72 12.31 75.75
C HIS A 500 -15.38 12.31 76.51
N ALA A 501 -15.35 11.81 77.76
CA ALA A 501 -14.15 11.78 78.59
C ALA A 501 -13.25 10.57 78.34
N ASN A 502 -13.67 9.64 77.49
CA ASN A 502 -12.99 8.37 77.27
C ASN A 502 -12.33 8.31 75.88
N GLU A 503 -11.37 7.39 75.77
CA GLU A 503 -10.79 6.99 74.49
C GLU A 503 -11.88 6.46 73.56
N CYS A 504 -11.85 6.91 72.30
CA CYS A 504 -12.83 6.52 71.30
C CYS A 504 -12.57 5.07 70.88
N ILE A 505 -13.40 4.14 71.37
CA ILE A 505 -13.25 2.68 71.16
C ILE A 505 -13.14 2.31 69.67
N PRO A 506 -13.97 2.82 68.74
CA PRO A 506 -13.87 2.47 67.33
C PRO A 506 -12.54 2.79 66.66
N CYS A 507 -11.82 3.82 67.12
CA CYS A 507 -10.50 4.19 66.59
C CYS A 507 -9.36 3.95 67.57
N SER A 508 -9.64 3.34 68.74
CA SER A 508 -8.66 3.13 69.82
C SER A 508 -7.78 4.36 70.08
N GLY A 509 -8.41 5.54 70.19
CA GLY A 509 -7.68 6.77 70.50
C GLY A 509 -7.02 7.47 69.32
N GLU A 510 -6.91 6.84 68.14
CA GLU A 510 -6.13 7.37 67.02
C GLU A 510 -6.85 8.46 66.21
N GLY A 511 -8.16 8.64 66.44
CA GLY A 511 -8.96 9.63 65.72
C GLY A 511 -9.30 9.24 64.28
N ARG A 512 -8.69 8.19 63.73
CA ARG A 512 -8.91 7.69 62.38
C ARG A 512 -9.25 6.20 62.39
N VAL A 513 -9.98 5.75 61.38
CA VAL A 513 -10.31 4.33 61.16
C VAL A 513 -10.06 3.98 59.71
N SER A 514 -9.87 2.70 59.38
CA SER A 514 -9.76 2.28 57.98
C SER A 514 -11.04 2.63 57.21
N GLN A 515 -10.90 3.00 55.94
CA GLN A 515 -12.04 3.34 55.09
C GLN A 515 -13.02 2.16 54.94
N LYS A 516 -12.52 0.91 55.00
CA LYS A 516 -13.33 -0.31 55.04
C LYS A 516 -14.14 -0.41 56.34
N PHE A 517 -13.52 -0.15 57.50
CA PHE A 517 -14.24 -0.10 58.78
C PHE A 517 -15.31 0.99 58.75
N ASN A 518 -14.99 2.20 58.27
CA ASN A 518 -15.95 3.29 58.20
C ASN A 518 -17.17 3.00 57.31
N ARG A 519 -17.01 2.27 56.21
CA ARG A 519 -18.10 1.89 55.28
C ARG A 519 -18.99 0.77 55.81
N ASN A 520 -18.40 -0.20 56.51
CA ASN A 520 -19.09 -1.45 56.85
C ASN A 520 -19.65 -1.47 58.28
N HIS A 521 -19.49 -0.39 59.03
CA HIS A 521 -19.79 -0.37 60.46
C HIS A 521 -20.96 0.57 60.80
N ASP A 522 -21.88 0.09 61.63
CA ASP A 522 -23.02 0.89 62.08
C ASP A 522 -22.60 1.78 63.27
N TRP A 523 -22.30 3.03 62.96
CA TRP A 523 -21.88 4.05 63.92
C TRP A 523 -22.91 4.34 65.02
N ARG A 524 -24.19 3.94 64.84
CA ARG A 524 -25.22 4.13 65.87
C ARG A 524 -24.97 3.28 67.12
N GLN A 525 -24.20 2.21 67.01
CA GLN A 525 -23.90 1.30 68.12
C GLN A 525 -22.94 1.88 69.17
N TYR A 526 -22.30 3.01 68.87
CA TYR A 526 -21.30 3.65 69.74
C TYR A 526 -21.71 5.02 70.26
N ARG A 527 -22.89 5.51 69.86
CA ARG A 527 -23.37 6.85 70.21
C ARG A 527 -24.03 6.90 71.57
#